data_AF-A0A1L2ZPI9-F1
#
_entry.id   AF-A0A1L2ZPI9-F1
#
_cell.length_a   1.000
_cell.length_b   1.000
_cell.length_c   1.000
_cell.angle_alpha   90.00
_cell.angle_beta   90.00
_cell.angle_gamma   90.00
#
_symmetry.space_group_name_H-M   'P 1'
#
loop_
_entity.id
_entity.type
_entity.pdbx_description
1 polymer ?
#
loop_
_entity_poly.entity_id
_entity_poly.type
_entity_poly.pdbx_seq_one_letter_code
_entity_poly.pdbx_strand_id
1 'polypeptide(L)'
;MISYQTSLKAALRARGASEDLVASAMESIGWPAENQSLEEYEALVREFGEPGTYAAQLMPENRGKPRLPFMLAAMVLAVIALFAMPIEQFGWWKPLIVLGLLVAGILIEFVRYTQTGKR
;
A
#
# COMPACT_ATOMS: atom_id res chain seq x y z
N MET A 1 -19.80 -21.57 6.45
CA MET A 1 -19.10 -20.74 7.45
C MET A 1 -17.66 -20.59 7.00
N ILE A 2 -17.03 -19.42 7.10
CA ILE A 2 -15.64 -19.23 6.65
C ILE A 2 -14.71 -19.67 7.78
N SER A 3 -13.70 -20.49 7.49
CA SER A 3 -12.74 -20.94 8.52
C SER A 3 -11.85 -19.78 9.00
N TYR A 4 -11.30 -19.93 10.20
CA TYR A 4 -10.35 -18.96 10.76
C TYR A 4 -9.14 -18.81 9.83
N GLN A 5 -8.68 -19.93 9.29
CA GLN A 5 -7.54 -20.02 8.36
C GLN A 5 -7.80 -19.26 7.06
N THR A 6 -8.97 -19.44 6.44
CA THR A 6 -9.32 -18.71 5.20
C THR A 6 -9.35 -17.20 5.47
N SER A 7 -9.90 -16.79 6.61
CA SER A 7 -9.97 -15.39 7.01
C SER A 7 -8.59 -14.79 7.28
N LEU A 8 -7.72 -15.53 7.99
CA LEU A 8 -6.35 -15.10 8.29
C LEU A 8 -5.49 -15.01 7.02
N LYS A 9 -5.58 -16.01 6.14
CA LYS A 9 -4.86 -16.01 4.85
C LYS A 9 -5.28 -14.83 3.97
N ALA A 10 -6.58 -14.53 3.91
CA ALA A 10 -7.09 -13.37 3.21
C ALA A 10 -6.56 -12.06 3.81
N ALA A 11 -6.57 -11.93 5.15
CA ALA A 11 -6.07 -10.76 5.86
C ALA A 11 -4.56 -10.54 5.67
N LEU A 12 -3.75 -11.59 5.74
CA LEU A 12 -2.31 -11.54 5.50
C LEU A 12 -2.00 -11.15 4.04
N ARG A 13 -2.69 -11.74 3.07
CA ARG A 13 -2.51 -11.39 1.64
C ARG A 13 -2.94 -9.95 1.34
N ALA A 14 -4.03 -9.48 1.93
CA ALA A 14 -4.45 -8.07 1.79
C ALA A 14 -3.40 -7.09 2.35
N ARG A 15 -2.55 -7.54 3.28
CA ARG A 15 -1.43 -6.77 3.83
C ARG A 15 -0.11 -6.95 3.05
N GLY A 16 -0.12 -7.74 1.97
CA GLY A 16 1.07 -8.01 1.17
C GLY A 16 2.07 -8.98 1.82
N ALA A 17 1.59 -9.89 2.68
CA ALA A 17 2.43 -10.95 3.23
C ALA A 17 3.06 -11.81 2.13
N SER A 18 4.32 -12.21 2.33
CA SER A 18 4.95 -13.23 1.49
C SER A 18 4.28 -14.59 1.72
N GLU A 19 4.33 -15.47 0.72
CA GLU A 19 3.79 -16.83 0.87
C GLU A 19 4.50 -17.60 2.01
N ASP A 20 5.79 -17.34 2.24
CA ASP A 20 6.55 -17.93 3.36
C ASP A 20 5.99 -17.49 4.72
N LEU A 21 5.62 -16.21 4.87
CA LEU A 21 5.03 -15.70 6.10
C LEU A 21 3.63 -16.27 6.31
N VAL A 22 2.84 -16.39 5.24
CA VAL A 22 1.53 -17.04 5.29
C VAL A 22 1.69 -18.50 5.72
N ALA A 23 2.65 -19.24 5.14
CA ALA A 23 2.91 -20.63 5.50
C ALA A 23 3.34 -20.76 6.97
N SER A 24 4.26 -19.93 7.44
CA SER A 24 4.69 -19.89 8.84
C SER A 24 3.54 -19.58 9.80
N ALA A 25 2.67 -18.62 9.44
CA ALA A 25 1.49 -18.30 10.23
C ALA A 25 0.48 -19.47 10.27
N MET A 26 0.29 -20.19 9.15
CA MET A 26 -0.57 -21.38 9.12
C MET A 26 0.00 -22.55 9.92
N GLU A 27 1.33 -22.72 9.91
CA GLU A 27 2.01 -23.73 10.72
C GLU A 27 1.86 -23.41 12.22
N SER A 28 1.97 -22.14 12.60
CA SER A 28 1.82 -21.70 14.00
C SER A 28 0.45 -22.01 14.61
N ILE A 29 -0.60 -22.05 13.78
CA ILE A 29 -1.98 -22.35 14.21
C ILE A 29 -2.35 -23.84 14.02
N GLY A 30 -1.39 -24.69 13.64
CA GLY A 30 -1.58 -26.14 13.55
C GLY A 30 -2.42 -26.62 12.35
N TRP A 31 -1.90 -26.48 11.13
CA TRP A 31 -2.49 -27.01 9.90
C TRP A 31 -2.57 -28.57 9.89
N PRO A 32 -3.64 -29.26 9.40
CA PRO A 32 -4.84 -28.79 8.67
C PRO A 32 -6.19 -29.16 9.33
N ALA A 33 -7.15 -28.22 9.36
CA ALA A 33 -8.56 -28.55 9.57
C ALA A 33 -9.40 -27.82 8.51
N GLU A 34 -9.65 -28.51 7.39
CA GLU A 34 -10.43 -27.99 6.27
C GLU A 34 -11.93 -27.83 6.62
N ASN A 35 -12.36 -28.43 7.74
CA ASN A 35 -13.70 -28.35 8.30
C ASN A 35 -13.65 -27.95 9.77
N GLN A 36 -13.29 -26.71 10.06
CA GLN A 36 -13.35 -26.18 11.43
C GLN A 36 -14.79 -26.08 11.91
N SER A 37 -15.06 -26.64 13.09
CA SER A 37 -16.32 -26.40 13.81
C SER A 37 -16.37 -24.96 14.35
N LEU A 38 -17.57 -24.48 14.71
CA LEU A 38 -17.73 -23.18 15.37
C LEU A 38 -16.94 -23.11 16.68
N GLU A 39 -16.91 -24.20 17.46
CA GLU A 39 -16.17 -24.26 18.72
C GLU A 39 -14.65 -24.12 18.51
N GLU A 40 -14.11 -24.75 17.46
CA GLU A 40 -12.69 -24.62 17.10
C GLU A 40 -12.37 -23.20 16.61
N TYR A 41 -13.27 -22.58 15.85
CA TYR A 41 -13.13 -21.19 15.45
C TYR A 41 -13.06 -20.27 16.66
N GLU A 42 -13.99 -20.42 17.61
CA GLU A 42 -14.01 -19.61 18.84
C GLU A 42 -12.80 -19.85 19.73
N ALA A 43 -12.29 -21.09 19.80
CA ALA A 43 -11.05 -21.40 20.52
C ALA A 43 -9.85 -20.66 19.92
N LEU A 44 -9.71 -20.67 18.58
CA LEU A 44 -8.64 -19.95 17.90
C LEU A 44 -8.77 -18.44 18.07
N VAL A 45 -9.98 -17.90 18.01
CA VAL A 45 -10.21 -16.46 18.28
C VAL A 45 -9.86 -16.11 19.71
N ARG A 46 -10.09 -16.99 20.68
CA ARG A 46 -9.72 -16.76 22.09
C ARG A 46 -8.20 -16.79 22.29
N GLU A 47 -7.50 -17.67 21.58
CA GLU A 47 -6.05 -17.85 21.71
C GLU A 47 -5.25 -16.80 20.93
N PHE A 48 -5.60 -16.56 19.66
CA PHE A 48 -4.86 -15.72 18.73
C PHE A 48 -5.53 -14.38 18.44
N GLY A 49 -6.79 -14.20 18.87
CA GLY A 49 -7.59 -13.03 18.55
C GLY A 49 -8.33 -13.17 17.21
N GLU A 50 -9.03 -12.11 16.81
CA GLU A 50 -9.67 -12.05 15.49
C GLU A 50 -8.62 -12.18 14.36
N PRO A 51 -8.92 -12.91 13.26
CA PRO A 51 -7.96 -13.16 12.18
C PRO A 51 -7.31 -11.89 11.61
N GLY A 52 -8.09 -10.81 11.50
CA GLY A 52 -7.60 -9.52 11.01
C GLY A 52 -6.66 -8.82 12.00
N THR A 53 -6.95 -8.94 13.29
CA THR A 53 -6.11 -8.39 14.37
C THR A 53 -4.82 -9.17 14.49
N TYR A 54 -4.88 -10.50 14.43
CA TYR A 54 -3.70 -11.35 14.43
C TYR A 54 -2.81 -11.09 13.22
N ALA A 55 -3.39 -10.98 12.01
CA ALA A 55 -2.67 -10.56 10.81
C ALA A 55 -2.00 -9.19 10.97
N ALA A 56 -2.64 -8.26 11.68
CA ALA A 56 -2.08 -6.93 11.95
C ALA A 56 -0.94 -6.93 12.97
N GLN A 57 -0.91 -7.91 13.87
CA GLN A 57 0.21 -8.11 14.79
C GLN A 57 1.41 -8.73 14.08
N LEU A 58 1.17 -9.73 13.21
CA LEU A 58 2.22 -10.39 12.43
C LEU A 58 2.83 -9.46 11.37
N MET A 59 1.99 -8.64 10.74
CA MET A 59 2.42 -7.58 9.83
C MET A 59 1.77 -6.28 10.28
N PRO A 60 2.41 -5.54 11.20
CA PRO A 60 2.03 -4.17 11.45
C PRO A 60 2.03 -3.49 10.09
N GLU A 61 0.93 -2.83 9.74
CA GLU A 61 0.82 -2.10 8.49
C GLU A 61 2.08 -1.24 8.40
N ASN A 62 2.93 -1.55 7.42
CA ASN A 62 3.91 -0.61 6.95
C ASN A 62 3.06 0.49 6.35
N ARG A 63 2.54 1.41 7.19
CA ARG A 63 1.84 2.63 6.79
C ARG A 63 2.75 3.20 5.73
N GLY A 64 2.33 3.03 4.47
CA GLY A 64 3.24 3.13 3.34
C GLY A 64 3.99 4.42 3.51
N LYS A 65 5.30 4.35 3.78
CA LYS A 65 6.12 5.54 3.95
C LYS A 65 5.76 6.39 2.75
N PRO A 66 5.25 7.63 2.92
CA PRO A 66 4.95 8.48 1.79
C PRO A 66 6.21 8.45 0.94
N ARG A 67 6.08 8.09 -0.34
CA ARG A 67 7.22 7.96 -1.25
C ARG A 67 7.73 9.37 -1.56
N LEU A 68 8.24 10.05 -0.52
CA LEU A 68 8.93 11.32 -0.49
C LEU A 68 9.93 11.47 -1.64
N PRO A 69 10.71 10.44 -2.04
CA PRO A 69 11.63 10.60 -3.15
C PRO A 69 10.96 10.99 -4.47
N PHE A 70 9.71 10.56 -4.74
CA PHE A 70 9.03 10.90 -5.99
C PHE A 70 8.43 12.31 -5.99
N MET A 71 7.84 12.76 -4.87
CA MET A 71 7.43 14.17 -4.71
C MET A 71 8.64 15.11 -4.79
N LEU A 72 9.76 14.74 -4.15
CA LEU A 72 11.02 15.48 -4.25
C LEU A 72 11.54 15.51 -5.70
N ALA A 73 11.50 14.38 -6.42
CA ALA A 73 11.93 14.33 -7.82
C ALA A 73 11.07 15.22 -8.73
N ALA A 74 9.74 15.18 -8.55
CA ALA A 74 8.81 16.04 -9.30
C ALA A 74 9.05 17.54 -9.00
N MET A 75 9.31 17.88 -7.73
CA MET A 75 9.65 19.24 -7.32
C MET A 75 10.98 19.72 -7.92
N VAL A 76 12.01 18.88 -7.92
CA VAL A 76 13.32 19.19 -8.52
C VAL A 76 13.20 19.39 -10.03
N LEU A 77 12.42 18.55 -10.73
CA LEU A 77 12.17 18.70 -12.17
C LEU A 77 11.44 20.01 -12.50
N ALA A 78 10.44 20.40 -11.69
CA ALA A 78 9.74 21.67 -11.84
C ALA A 78 10.67 22.88 -11.65
N VAL A 79 11.59 22.81 -10.68
CA VAL A 79 12.61 23.85 -10.45
C VAL A 79 13.58 23.93 -11.64
N ILE A 80 14.09 22.80 -12.13
CA ILE A 80 14.98 22.78 -13.30
C ILE A 80 14.27 23.37 -14.53
N ALA A 81 13.02 23.02 -14.78
CA ALA A 81 12.24 23.57 -15.90
C ALA A 81 12.04 25.10 -15.78
N LEU A 82 11.86 25.62 -14.56
CA LEU A 82 11.72 27.05 -14.30
C LEU A 82 12.99 27.84 -14.65
N PHE A 83 14.16 27.30 -14.29
CA PHE A 83 15.46 27.98 -14.46
C PHE A 83 16.18 27.68 -15.78
N ALA A 84 15.94 26.53 -16.41
CA ALA A 84 16.58 26.15 -17.67
C ALA A 84 15.96 26.83 -18.90
N MET A 85 14.75 27.41 -18.79
CA MET A 85 14.15 28.15 -19.91
C MET A 85 14.67 29.59 -19.97
N PRO A 86 15.22 30.05 -21.11
CA PRO A 86 15.64 31.44 -21.27
C PRO A 86 14.42 32.39 -21.14
N ILE A 87 14.58 33.47 -20.37
CA ILE A 87 13.50 34.43 -20.03
C ILE A 87 13.01 35.20 -21.27
N GLU A 88 13.88 35.35 -22.26
CA GLU A 88 13.62 36.19 -23.43
C GLU A 88 12.66 35.56 -24.46
N GLN A 89 12.47 34.24 -24.47
CA GLN A 89 11.70 33.56 -25.52
C GLN A 89 10.21 33.34 -25.21
N PHE A 90 9.78 33.43 -23.95
CA PHE A 90 8.44 32.99 -23.55
C PHE A 90 7.58 34.04 -22.83
N GLY A 91 8.14 35.23 -22.52
CA GLY A 91 7.39 36.35 -21.92
C GLY A 91 6.48 35.96 -20.75
N TRP A 92 5.35 36.64 -20.65
CA TRP A 92 4.22 36.43 -19.72
C TRP A 92 3.59 35.03 -19.69
N TRP A 93 3.93 34.12 -20.62
CA TRP A 93 3.38 32.76 -20.70
C TRP A 93 4.16 31.75 -19.85
N LYS A 94 5.39 32.07 -19.44
CA LYS A 94 6.21 31.24 -18.52
C LYS A 94 5.47 30.76 -17.27
N PRO A 95 4.78 31.62 -16.49
CA PRO A 95 4.08 31.17 -15.29
C PRO A 95 2.95 30.16 -15.59
N LEU A 96 2.27 30.29 -16.72
CA LEU A 96 1.25 29.34 -17.17
C LEU A 96 1.85 27.96 -17.50
N ILE A 97 3.02 27.93 -18.15
CA ILE A 97 3.72 26.68 -18.48
C ILE A 97 4.21 25.99 -17.21
N VAL A 98 4.78 26.75 -16.26
CA VAL A 98 5.25 26.22 -14.97
C VAL A 98 4.08 25.67 -14.15
N LEU A 99 2.96 26.40 -14.10
CA LEU A 99 1.74 25.94 -13.43
C LEU A 99 1.19 24.66 -14.08
N GLY A 100 1.18 24.60 -15.42
CA GLY A 100 0.76 23.42 -16.18
C GLY A 100 1.61 22.18 -15.89
N LEU A 101 2.95 22.33 -15.82
CA LEU A 101 3.85 21.24 -15.46
C LEU A 101 3.64 20.77 -14.01
N LEU A 102 3.35 21.69 -13.09
CA LEU A 102 3.08 21.38 -11.69
C LEU A 102 1.76 20.61 -11.54
N VAL A 103 0.70 21.05 -12.22
CA VAL A 103 -0.59 20.33 -12.28
C VAL A 103 -0.45 18.96 -12.93
N ALA A 104 0.32 18.85 -14.03
CA ALA A 104 0.58 17.57 -14.68
C ALA A 104 1.32 16.59 -13.76
N GLY A 105 2.32 17.06 -13.01
CA GLY A 105 3.03 16.25 -12.00
C GLY A 105 2.10 15.74 -10.90
N ILE A 106 1.20 16.59 -10.39
CA ILE A 106 0.19 16.20 -9.39
C ILE A 106 -0.77 15.14 -9.96
N LEU A 107 -1.25 15.33 -11.20
CA LEU A 107 -2.18 14.38 -11.84
C LEU A 107 -1.53 13.02 -12.10
N ILE A 108 -0.27 12.98 -12.54
CA ILE A 108 0.47 11.72 -12.72
C ILE A 108 0.59 10.98 -11.39
N GLU A 109 0.91 11.69 -10.30
CA GLU A 109 1.03 11.08 -8.98
C GLU A 109 -0.33 10.60 -8.45
N PHE A 110 -1.41 11.34 -8.73
CA PHE A 110 -2.78 10.95 -8.37
C PHE A 110 -3.24 9.68 -9.10
N VAL A 111 -3.01 9.61 -10.42
CA VAL A 111 -3.31 8.40 -11.22
C VAL A 111 -2.48 7.21 -10.73
N ARG A 112 -1.21 7.42 -10.41
CA ARG A 112 -0.35 6.37 -9.89
C ARG A 112 -0.80 5.89 -8.52
N TYR A 113 -1.16 6.80 -7.61
CA TYR A 113 -1.68 6.47 -6.29
C TYR A 113 -2.96 5.61 -6.39
N THR A 114 -3.90 5.99 -7.25
CA THR A 114 -5.14 5.24 -7.47
C THR A 114 -4.91 3.87 -8.13
N GLN A 115 -3.86 3.70 -8.96
CA GLN A 115 -3.48 2.40 -9.52
C GLN A 115 -2.71 1.51 -8.54
N THR A 116 -1.88 2.10 -7.68
CA THR A 116 -1.05 1.34 -6.73
C THR A 116 -1.88 0.80 -5.56
N GLY A 117 -3.01 1.43 -5.22
CA GLY A 117 -3.96 0.92 -4.22
C GLY A 117 -4.86 -0.23 -4.67
N LYS A 118 -4.72 -0.71 -5.92
CA LYS A 118 -5.45 -1.89 -6.46
C LYS A 118 -4.65 -3.19 -6.43
N ARG A 119 -3.47 -3.21 -5.80
CA ARG A 119 -2.65 -4.42 -5.60
C ARG A 119 -2.46 -4.65 -4.12
#